data_AF-A0A7U9PZ60-F1
#
_entry.id   AF-A0A7U9PZ60-F1
#
_cell.length_a   1.000
_cell.length_b   1.000
_cell.length_c   1.000
_cell.angle_alpha   90.00
_cell.angle_beta   90.00
_cell.angle_gamma   90.00
#
_symmetry.space_group_name_H-M   'P 1'
#
loop_
_entity.id
_entity.type
_entity.pdbx_description
1 polymer ?
#
loop_
_entity_poly.entity_id
_entity_poly.type
_entity_poly.pdbx_seq_one_letter_code
_entity_poly.pdbx_strand_id
1 'polypeptide(L)'
;MKFDMGAQTLSTLRSQSQGSGSELGALIHQLVQAAQPLESKFNGSGKAAFDSFKSRADEITAALNSALSAIVGGQAGMDSAFGSGDQEQADNARSQMAAANFDAARFSGR
;
A
#
# COMPACT_ATOMS: atom_id res chain seq x y z
N MET A 1 -3.62 22.36 -1.42
CA MET A 1 -4.25 22.00 -2.72
C MET A 1 -3.47 20.92 -3.49
N LYS A 2 -2.17 21.05 -3.78
CA LYS A 2 -1.43 20.02 -4.55
C LYS A 2 -1.16 18.72 -3.75
N PHE A 3 -0.80 18.84 -2.47
CA PHE A 3 -0.63 17.69 -1.57
C PHE A 3 -1.93 16.96 -1.27
N ASP A 4 -3.01 17.72 -1.05
CA ASP A 4 -4.36 17.21 -0.78
C ASP A 4 -4.93 16.42 -1.97
N MET A 5 -4.72 16.92 -3.19
CA MET A 5 -5.10 16.22 -4.42
C MET A 5 -4.31 14.91 -4.60
N GLY A 6 -3.02 14.90 -4.24
CA GLY A 6 -2.18 13.69 -4.26
C GLY A 6 -2.65 12.63 -3.26
N ALA A 7 -2.97 13.04 -2.04
CA ALA A 7 -3.53 12.15 -1.00
C ALA A 7 -4.86 11.52 -1.44
N GLN A 8 -5.74 12.31 -2.05
CA GLN A 8 -7.03 11.83 -2.54
C GLN A 8 -6.88 10.86 -3.74
N THR A 9 -5.96 11.13 -4.67
CA THR A 9 -5.66 10.23 -5.78
C THR A 9 -5.09 8.90 -5.28
N LEU A 10 -4.14 8.93 -4.33
CA LEU A 10 -3.56 7.73 -3.74
C LEU A 10 -4.61 6.89 -2.99
N SER A 11 -5.50 7.54 -2.24
CA SER A 11 -6.61 6.87 -1.55
C SER A 11 -7.55 6.16 -2.53
N THR A 12 -7.88 6.81 -3.65
CA THR A 12 -8.68 6.20 -4.73
C THR A 12 -7.98 5.00 -5.36
N LEU A 13 -6.70 5.16 -5.71
CA LEU A 13 -5.88 4.09 -6.30
C LEU A 13 -5.77 2.88 -5.35
N ARG A 14 -5.67 3.14 -4.04
CA ARG A 14 -5.62 2.12 -2.99
C ARG A 14 -6.92 1.33 -2.91
N SER A 15 -8.06 2.02 -2.88
CA SER A 15 -9.38 1.38 -2.85
C SER A 15 -9.58 0.48 -4.08
N GLN A 16 -9.21 0.98 -5.27
CA GLN A 16 -9.25 0.19 -6.50
C GLN A 16 -8.29 -1.01 -6.46
N SER A 17 -7.05 -0.81 -6.01
CA SER A 17 -6.05 -1.90 -5.94
C SER A 17 -6.45 -2.98 -4.92
N GLN A 18 -7.02 -2.60 -3.78
CA GLN A 18 -7.57 -3.55 -2.80
C GLN A 18 -8.75 -4.33 -3.37
N GLY A 19 -9.71 -3.61 -3.98
CA GLY A 19 -10.86 -4.23 -4.66
C GLY A 19 -10.42 -5.24 -5.71
N SER A 20 -9.60 -4.80 -6.68
CA SER A 20 -9.09 -5.65 -7.76
C SER A 20 -8.23 -6.80 -7.25
N GLY A 21 -7.43 -6.61 -6.20
CA GLY A 21 -6.64 -7.70 -5.59
C GLY A 21 -7.52 -8.77 -4.94
N SER A 22 -8.55 -8.35 -4.21
CA SER A 22 -9.52 -9.26 -3.60
C SER A 22 -10.36 -10.01 -4.64
N GLU A 23 -10.80 -9.33 -5.70
CA GLU A 23 -11.51 -9.96 -6.82
C GLU A 23 -10.62 -10.93 -7.57
N LEU A 24 -9.36 -10.58 -7.84
CA LEU A 24 -8.42 -11.46 -8.53
C LEU A 24 -8.14 -12.72 -7.71
N GLY A 25 -7.95 -12.60 -6.39
CA GLY A 25 -7.80 -13.75 -5.50
C GLY A 25 -9.04 -14.64 -5.50
N ALA A 26 -10.24 -14.05 -5.45
CA ALA A 26 -11.48 -14.81 -5.52
C ALA A 26 -11.65 -15.54 -6.86
N LEU A 27 -11.31 -14.90 -7.98
CA LEU A 27 -11.34 -15.50 -9.31
C LEU A 27 -10.35 -16.65 -9.44
N ILE A 28 -9.14 -16.53 -8.87
CA ILE A 28 -8.16 -17.62 -8.85
C ILE A 28 -8.68 -18.82 -8.04
N HIS A 29 -9.27 -18.57 -6.87
CA HIS A 29 -9.89 -19.63 -6.07
C HIS A 29 -11.04 -20.32 -6.82
N GLN A 30 -11.91 -19.55 -7.47
CA GLN A 30 -12.99 -20.09 -8.30
C GLN A 30 -12.44 -20.93 -9.46
N LEU A 31 -11.38 -20.47 -10.11
CA LEU A 31 -10.71 -21.20 -11.19
C LEU A 31 -10.16 -22.54 -10.70
N VAL A 32 -9.47 -22.56 -9.55
CA VAL A 32 -8.94 -23.81 -8.96
C VAL A 32 -10.08 -24.78 -8.59
N GLN A 33 -11.16 -24.29 -7.98
CA GLN A 33 -12.31 -25.12 -7.65
C GLN A 33 -13.02 -25.68 -8.88
N ALA A 34 -13.22 -24.85 -9.92
CA ALA A 34 -13.83 -25.28 -11.17
C ALA A 34 -12.97 -26.32 -11.90
N ALA A 35 -11.64 -26.25 -11.72
CA ALA A 35 -10.70 -27.18 -12.32
C ALA A 35 -10.60 -28.51 -11.55
N GLN A 36 -10.98 -28.54 -10.26
CA GLN A 36 -10.82 -29.70 -9.36
C GLN A 36 -11.50 -31.00 -9.83
N PRO A 37 -12.71 -31.00 -10.43
CA PRO A 37 -13.31 -32.20 -11.02
C PRO A 37 -12.49 -32.77 -12.19
N LEU A 38 -11.74 -31.93 -12.89
CA LEU A 38 -10.88 -32.33 -14.01
C LEU A 38 -9.62 -33.06 -13.52
N GLU A 39 -9.20 -32.88 -12.26
CA GLU A 39 -8.06 -33.60 -11.69
C GLU A 39 -8.23 -35.12 -11.80
N SER A 40 -9.44 -35.62 -11.53
CA SER A 40 -9.79 -37.05 -11.66
C SER A 40 -9.76 -37.57 -13.11
N LYS A 41 -9.83 -36.66 -14.09
CA LYS A 41 -9.79 -36.96 -15.53
C LYS A 41 -8.35 -36.98 -16.06
N PHE A 42 -7.40 -36.41 -15.33
CA PHE A 42 -5.99 -36.35 -15.72
C PHE A 42 -5.18 -37.48 -15.08
N ASN A 43 -4.37 -38.17 -15.88
CA ASN A 43 -3.44 -39.21 -15.44
C ASN A 43 -2.01 -38.89 -15.91
N GLY A 44 -1.00 -39.34 -15.17
CA GLY A 44 0.41 -39.18 -15.53
C GLY A 44 0.83 -37.71 -15.65
N SER A 45 1.37 -37.32 -16.81
CA SER A 45 1.84 -35.95 -17.09
C SER A 45 0.74 -34.89 -16.99
N GLY A 46 -0.50 -35.23 -17.32
CA GLY A 46 -1.64 -34.31 -17.18
C GLY A 46 -1.92 -33.95 -15.72
N LYS A 47 -1.79 -34.92 -14.81
CA LYS A 47 -1.96 -34.68 -13.37
C LYS A 47 -0.83 -33.81 -12.83
N ALA A 48 0.43 -34.10 -13.20
CA ALA A 48 1.56 -33.27 -12.82
C ALA A 48 1.44 -31.80 -13.30
N ALA A 49 0.92 -31.59 -14.51
CA ALA A 49 0.65 -30.25 -15.04
C ALA A 49 -0.47 -29.54 -14.26
N PHE A 50 -1.52 -30.27 -13.88
CA PHE A 50 -2.61 -29.75 -13.06
C PHE A 50 -2.14 -29.36 -11.65
N ASP A 51 -1.36 -30.21 -11.00
CA ASP A 51 -0.79 -29.93 -9.68
C ASP A 51 0.14 -28.71 -9.72
N SER A 52 0.95 -28.60 -10.79
CA SER A 52 1.78 -27.42 -11.03
C SER A 52 0.96 -26.14 -11.26
N PHE A 53 -0.15 -26.25 -11.99
CA PHE A 53 -1.09 -25.13 -12.19
C PHE A 53 -1.65 -24.66 -10.85
N LYS A 54 -2.12 -25.58 -10.00
CA LYS A 54 -2.67 -25.27 -8.68
C LYS A 54 -1.62 -24.61 -7.77
N SER A 55 -0.41 -25.17 -7.71
CA SER A 55 0.69 -24.59 -6.92
C SER A 55 1.04 -23.17 -7.37
N ARG A 56 1.08 -22.91 -8.68
CA ARG A 56 1.35 -21.56 -9.21
C ARG A 56 0.21 -20.60 -8.93
N ALA A 57 -1.03 -21.06 -8.98
CA ALA A 57 -2.21 -20.27 -8.66
C ALA A 57 -2.16 -19.81 -7.18
N ASP A 58 -1.80 -20.69 -6.26
CA ASP A 58 -1.63 -20.39 -4.84
C ASP A 58 -0.46 -19.40 -4.62
N GLU A 59 0.69 -19.61 -5.27
CA GLU A 59 1.84 -18.68 -5.21
C GLU A 59 1.49 -17.29 -5.72
N ILE A 60 0.82 -17.17 -6.88
CA ILE A 60 0.41 -15.88 -7.45
C ILE A 60 -0.54 -15.16 -6.49
N THR A 61 -1.49 -15.89 -5.90
CA THR A 61 -2.44 -15.32 -4.92
C THR A 61 -1.71 -14.80 -3.69
N ALA A 62 -0.74 -15.55 -3.15
CA ALA A 62 0.08 -15.13 -2.03
C ALA A 62 0.93 -13.89 -2.38
N ALA A 63 1.56 -13.88 -3.54
CA ALA A 63 2.38 -12.77 -4.02
C ALA A 63 1.55 -11.48 -4.21
N LEU A 64 0.34 -11.60 -4.78
CA LEU A 64 -0.59 -10.48 -4.93
C LEU A 64 -0.99 -9.89 -3.58
N ASN A 65 -1.37 -10.74 -2.61
CA ASN A 65 -1.72 -10.30 -1.26
C ASN A 65 -0.55 -9.63 -0.55
N SER A 66 0.67 -10.15 -0.71
CA SER A 66 1.89 -9.56 -0.17
C SER A 66 2.19 -8.20 -0.79
N ALA A 67 2.11 -8.09 -2.11
CA ALA A 67 2.33 -6.83 -2.82
C ALA A 67 1.30 -5.77 -2.42
N LEU A 68 0.03 -6.16 -2.29
CA LEU A 68 -1.04 -5.28 -1.82
C LEU A 68 -0.79 -4.80 -0.39
N SER A 69 -0.37 -5.70 0.50
CA SER A 69 -0.01 -5.36 1.89
C SER A 69 1.19 -4.41 1.95
N ALA A 70 2.20 -4.62 1.10
CA ALA A 70 3.36 -3.74 1.00
C ALA A 70 2.98 -2.33 0.50
N ILE A 71 2.08 -2.23 -0.49
CA ILE A 71 1.57 -0.94 -0.97
C ILE A 71 0.84 -0.20 0.16
N VAL A 72 -0.06 -0.89 0.87
CA VAL A 72 -0.80 -0.30 2.00
C VAL A 72 0.15 0.12 3.13
N GLY A 73 1.13 -0.70 3.47
CA GLY A 73 2.13 -0.40 4.50
C GLY A 73 3.04 0.77 4.13
N GLY A 74 3.54 0.83 2.89
CA GLY A 74 4.33 1.95 2.39
C GLY A 74 3.55 3.26 2.37
N GLN A 75 2.26 3.21 2.06
CA GLN A 75 1.37 4.38 2.11
C GLN A 75 1.12 4.88 3.54
N ALA A 76 0.86 3.99 4.50
CA ALA A 76 0.76 4.37 5.91
C ALA A 76 2.07 5.01 6.41
N GLY A 77 3.22 4.50 5.95
CA GLY A 77 4.52 5.11 6.20
C GLY A 77 4.64 6.52 5.61
N MET A 78 4.17 6.74 4.37
CA MET A 78 4.15 8.06 3.76
C MET A 78 3.23 9.04 4.50
N ASP A 79 1.99 8.65 4.82
CA ASP A 79 1.06 9.52 5.57
C ASP A 79 1.65 9.94 6.93
N SER A 80 2.29 9.00 7.65
CA SER A 80 2.97 9.29 8.90
C SER A 80 4.18 10.21 8.70
N ALA A 81 4.99 9.99 7.65
CA ALA A 81 6.14 10.83 7.34
C ALA A 81 5.75 12.26 6.96
N PHE A 82 4.70 12.44 6.17
CA PHE A 82 4.19 13.77 5.82
C PHE A 82 3.61 14.49 7.05
N GLY A 83 2.75 13.82 7.83
CA GLY A 83 2.15 14.44 9.02
C GLY A 83 3.18 14.81 10.09
N SER A 84 4.17 13.95 10.33
CA SER A 84 5.26 14.25 11.28
C SER A 84 6.20 15.33 10.75
N GLY A 85 6.54 15.32 9.46
CA GLY A 85 7.39 16.34 8.84
C GLY A 85 6.77 17.74 8.85
N ASP A 86 5.46 17.86 8.60
CA ASP A 86 4.75 19.14 8.67
C ASP A 86 4.72 19.69 10.09
N GLN A 87 4.45 18.82 11.08
CA GLN A 87 4.47 19.20 12.50
C GLN A 87 5.88 19.64 12.93
N GLU A 88 6.90 18.90 12.53
CA GLU A 88 8.30 19.22 12.84
C GLU A 88 8.74 20.54 12.19
N GLN A 89 8.36 20.79 10.92
CA GLN A 89 8.61 22.09 10.28
C GLN A 89 7.89 23.23 10.99
N ALA A 90 6.63 23.04 11.39
CA ALA A 90 5.86 24.06 12.10
C ALA A 90 6.48 24.39 13.46
N ASP A 91 6.92 23.38 14.21
CA ASP A 91 7.54 23.57 15.52
C ASP A 91 8.93 24.20 15.40
N ASN A 92 9.72 23.79 14.41
CA ASN A 92 11.01 24.43 14.10
C ASN A 92 10.84 25.90 13.69
N ALA A 93 9.85 26.21 12.84
CA ALA A 93 9.55 27.58 12.43
C ALA A 93 9.11 28.44 13.62
N ARG A 94 8.23 27.93 14.49
CA ARG A 94 7.80 28.62 15.72
C ARG A 94 8.97 28.89 16.65
N SER A 95 9.86 27.92 16.85
CA SER A 95 11.06 28.07 17.67
C SER A 95 11.99 29.15 17.13
N GLN A 96 12.26 29.14 15.81
CA GLN A 96 13.08 30.15 15.15
C GLN A 96 12.44 31.55 15.19
N MET A 97 11.13 31.66 14.99
CA MET A 97 10.39 32.92 15.10
C MET A 97 10.45 33.47 16.53
N ALA A 98 10.27 32.60 17.54
CA ALA A 98 10.40 33.00 18.94
C ALA A 98 11.82 33.52 19.24
N ALA A 99 12.86 32.81 18.79
CA ALA A 99 14.25 33.23 18.96
C ALA A 99 14.54 34.56 18.27
N ALA A 100 14.09 34.74 17.03
CA ALA A 100 14.25 35.98 16.27
C ALA A 100 13.54 37.17 16.93
N ASN A 101 12.33 36.96 17.48
CA ASN A 101 11.57 38.00 18.16
C ASN A 101 12.23 38.43 19.48
N PHE A 102 12.82 37.50 20.23
CA PHE A 102 13.62 37.82 21.43
C PHE A 102 14.88 38.63 21.08
N ASP A 103 15.55 38.31 19.98
CA ASP A 103 16.75 39.04 19.55
C ASP A 103 16.37 40.47 19.10
N ALA A 104 15.33 40.61 18.28
CA ALA A 104 14.79 41.92 17.88
C ALA A 104 14.36 42.80 19.09
N ALA A 105 13.71 42.20 20.09
CA ALA A 105 13.31 42.89 21.32
C ALA A 105 14.51 43.35 22.17
N ARG A 106 15.64 42.63 22.14
CA ARG A 106 16.89 43.06 22.80
C ARG A 106 17.52 44.27 22.11
N PHE A 107 17.46 44.35 20.78
CA PHE A 107 18.01 45.48 20.04
C PHE A 107 17.16 46.76 20.14
N SER A 108 15.83 46.65 20.30
CA SER A 108 14.95 47.83 20.40
C SER A 108 14.95 48.51 21.78
N GLY A 109 15.49 47.85 22.81
CA GLY A 109 15.59 48.37 24.18
C GLY A 109 16.85 49.19 24.48
N ARG A 110 17.64 49.59 23.47
CA ARG A 110 18.88 50.37 23.61
C ARG A 110 18.76 51.76 23.01
#